data_AF-A0A8I0TWA2-F1
#
_entry.id   AF-A0A8I0TWA2-F1
#
_cell.length_a   1.000
_cell.length_b   1.000
_cell.length_c   1.000
_cell.angle_alpha   90.00
_cell.angle_beta   90.00
_cell.angle_gamma   90.00
#
_symmetry.space_group_name_H-M   'P 1'
#
loop_
_entity.id
_entity.type
_entity.pdbx_description
1 polymer ?
#
loop_
_entity_poly.entity_id
_entity_poly.type
_entity_poly.pdbx_seq_one_letter_code
_entity_poly.pdbx_strand_id
1 'polypeptide(L)'
;MVGIGYKTSWLAVPDGDNGQVADALGLHTRVTMDWEAGTEAAYRRGVFVASPVDGWTLAHGRIHLEAGIEDGGPSLLSWLRSLGSHLGDFQYFRTDRIGEFHAWARVEADRVVRAYVYDSSAGDVPLRIGEPTDIERRLGVGIRGAEEGMASWSESEWDDWYAAMPYERHVMAIAKDWGICPPEIPEAPPGGNGIYGLPPGVE
;
A
#
# COMPACT_ATOMS: atom_id res chain seq x y z
N MET A 1 8.72 21.35 -2.80
CA MET A 1 7.43 20.80 -2.34
C MET A 1 7.32 19.36 -2.75
N VAL A 2 7.14 18.48 -1.77
CA VAL A 2 7.22 17.03 -1.91
C VAL A 2 5.90 16.43 -1.42
N GLY A 3 5.18 15.78 -2.31
CA GLY A 3 4.00 14.97 -1.98
C GLY A 3 4.32 13.47 -1.98
N ILE A 4 3.44 12.68 -1.41
CA ILE A 4 3.49 11.21 -1.55
C ILE A 4 3.03 10.87 -2.97
N GLY A 5 3.93 10.32 -3.77
CA GLY A 5 3.68 9.97 -5.17
C GLY A 5 3.76 8.48 -5.42
N TYR A 6 4.29 8.11 -6.58
CA TYR A 6 4.52 6.72 -6.97
C TYR A 6 5.79 6.13 -6.33
N LYS A 7 6.05 4.84 -6.60
CA LYS A 7 7.26 4.14 -6.13
C LYS A 7 7.37 4.14 -4.60
N THR A 8 6.27 3.83 -3.95
CA THR A 8 6.17 3.74 -2.50
C THR A 8 5.03 2.79 -2.14
N SER A 9 5.07 2.27 -0.92
CA SER A 9 3.88 1.77 -0.25
C SER A 9 3.38 2.78 0.77
N TRP A 10 2.08 2.72 1.07
CA TRP A 10 1.48 3.53 2.11
C TRP A 10 0.31 2.81 2.79
N LEU A 11 0.11 3.16 4.06
CA LEU A 11 -1.09 2.90 4.83
C LEU A 11 -1.95 4.16 4.89
N ALA A 12 -3.26 4.00 4.86
CA ALA A 12 -4.23 5.03 5.19
C ALA A 12 -5.14 4.52 6.31
N VAL A 13 -5.04 5.14 7.48
CA VAL A 13 -5.79 4.79 8.69
C VAL A 13 -6.80 5.90 8.97
N PRO A 14 -8.11 5.63 8.98
CA PRO A 14 -9.13 6.63 9.28
C PRO A 14 -9.03 7.03 10.76
N ASP A 15 -9.01 8.34 11.02
CA ASP A 15 -8.97 8.95 12.36
C ASP A 15 -7.86 8.43 13.28
N GLY A 16 -6.78 7.87 12.73
CA GLY A 16 -5.68 7.28 13.50
C GLY A 16 -4.76 8.33 14.12
N ASP A 17 -4.22 8.08 15.32
CA ASP A 17 -3.13 8.87 15.88
C ASP A 17 -1.78 8.46 15.24
N ASN A 18 -0.95 9.43 14.84
CA ASN A 18 0.34 9.13 14.17
C ASN A 18 1.33 8.38 15.08
N GLY A 19 1.26 8.56 16.39
CA GLY A 19 1.99 7.79 17.40
C GLY A 19 1.51 6.35 17.47
N GLN A 20 0.19 6.12 17.46
CA GLN A 20 -0.38 4.77 17.43
C GLN A 20 0.01 4.02 16.15
N VAL A 21 -0.01 4.69 15.01
CA VAL A 21 0.43 4.12 13.73
C VAL A 21 1.93 3.81 13.76
N ALA A 22 2.75 4.71 14.29
CA ALA A 22 4.19 4.47 14.47
C ALA A 22 4.49 3.30 15.43
N ASP A 23 3.69 3.14 16.48
CA ASP A 23 3.77 2.01 17.42
C ASP A 23 3.40 0.69 16.77
N ALA A 24 2.27 0.64 16.04
CA ALA A 24 1.83 -0.56 15.33
C ALA A 24 2.83 -1.01 14.27
N LEU A 25 3.49 -0.06 13.59
CA LEU A 25 4.57 -0.31 12.66
C LEU A 25 5.90 -0.69 13.33
N GLY A 26 5.98 -0.64 14.66
CA GLY A 26 7.19 -0.95 15.42
C GLY A 26 8.33 0.02 15.13
N LEU A 27 8.03 1.26 14.74
CA LEU A 27 9.07 2.21 14.35
C LEU A 27 9.99 2.52 15.54
N HIS A 28 11.30 2.57 15.29
CA HIS A 28 12.30 3.03 16.25
C HIS A 28 13.04 4.25 15.70
N THR A 29 14.02 4.75 16.48
CA THR A 29 14.81 5.96 16.16
C THR A 29 13.93 7.14 15.75
N ARG A 30 12.78 7.29 16.42
CA ARG A 30 11.73 8.20 16.03
C ARG A 30 12.14 9.65 16.19
N VAL A 31 11.85 10.45 15.18
CA VAL A 31 12.01 11.90 15.22
C VAL A 31 10.79 12.57 14.62
N THR A 32 10.43 13.71 15.18
CA THR A 32 9.35 14.54 14.68
C THR A 32 9.85 15.35 13.47
N MET A 33 9.11 15.33 12.37
CA MET A 33 9.46 16.06 11.13
C MET A 33 8.23 16.77 10.57
N ASP A 34 8.45 17.88 9.87
CA ASP A 34 7.42 18.43 9.00
C ASP A 34 7.15 17.50 7.80
N TRP A 35 6.07 17.79 7.05
CA TRP A 35 5.64 17.00 5.92
C TRP A 35 6.71 16.85 4.83
N GLU A 36 7.37 17.95 4.46
CA GLU A 36 8.33 17.96 3.35
C GLU A 36 9.57 17.14 3.71
N ALA A 37 10.17 17.40 4.88
CA ALA A 37 11.35 16.69 5.36
C ALA A 37 11.05 15.20 5.62
N GLY A 38 9.90 14.89 6.22
CA GLY A 38 9.46 13.52 6.49
C GLY A 38 9.24 12.71 5.22
N THR A 39 8.53 13.28 4.25
CA THR A 39 8.26 12.63 2.97
C THR A 39 9.56 12.40 2.20
N GLU A 40 10.44 13.40 2.13
CA GLU A 40 11.74 13.27 1.47
C GLU A 40 12.62 12.20 2.15
N ALA A 41 12.61 12.15 3.49
CA ALA A 41 13.30 11.11 4.25
C ALA A 41 12.75 9.72 3.91
N ALA A 42 11.44 9.49 3.98
CA ALA A 42 10.80 8.21 3.68
C ALA A 42 11.03 7.69 2.25
N TYR A 43 11.21 8.60 1.28
CA TYR A 43 11.61 8.25 -0.08
C TYR A 43 13.06 7.81 -0.23
N ARG A 44 13.93 8.20 0.71
CA ARG A 44 15.31 7.72 0.81
C ARG A 44 15.41 6.45 1.65
N ARG A 45 14.84 6.49 2.86
CA ARG A 45 14.99 5.47 3.89
C ARG A 45 13.91 5.63 4.97
N GLY A 46 13.56 4.55 5.66
CA GLY A 46 12.60 4.58 6.77
C GLY A 46 11.16 4.79 6.33
N VAL A 47 10.34 5.16 7.31
CA VAL A 47 8.91 5.38 7.19
C VAL A 47 8.56 6.72 7.82
N PHE A 48 7.70 7.47 7.15
CA PHE A 48 7.12 8.69 7.71
C PHE A 48 5.62 8.48 7.93
N VAL A 49 5.17 8.77 9.14
CA VAL A 49 3.77 8.79 9.56
C VAL A 49 3.35 10.25 9.69
N ALA A 50 2.57 10.73 8.73
CA ALA A 50 2.10 12.11 8.72
C ALA A 50 1.13 12.37 9.88
N SER A 51 1.01 13.63 10.30
CA SER A 51 -0.17 14.05 11.07
C SER A 51 -1.44 13.83 10.25
N PRO A 52 -2.62 13.66 10.89
CA PRO A 52 -3.87 13.44 10.18
C PRO A 52 -4.16 14.53 9.14
N VAL A 53 -4.61 14.11 7.96
CA VAL A 53 -5.02 14.96 6.84
C VAL A 53 -6.36 14.47 6.33
N ASP A 54 -7.37 15.34 6.29
CA ASP A 54 -8.73 15.02 5.83
C ASP A 54 -9.32 13.77 6.50
N GLY A 55 -9.05 13.58 7.80
CA GLY A 55 -9.52 12.41 8.56
C GLY A 55 -8.69 11.13 8.36
N TRP A 56 -7.54 11.21 7.69
CA TRP A 56 -6.65 10.07 7.45
C TRP A 56 -5.26 10.30 8.02
N THR A 57 -4.73 9.29 8.71
CA THR A 57 -3.31 9.22 9.04
C THR A 57 -2.61 8.34 8.04
N LEU A 58 -1.58 8.90 7.40
CA LEU A 58 -0.83 8.25 6.34
C LEU A 58 0.55 7.85 6.83
N ALA A 59 0.89 6.58 6.67
CA ALA A 59 2.26 6.11 6.84
C ALA A 59 2.80 5.66 5.49
N HIS A 60 3.96 6.12 5.08
CA HIS A 60 4.54 5.70 3.80
C HIS A 60 6.05 5.51 3.88
N GLY A 61 6.58 4.69 2.98
CA GLY A 61 8.00 4.44 2.83
C GLY A 61 8.30 3.77 1.49
N ARG A 62 9.39 4.18 0.84
CA ARG A 62 9.69 3.70 -0.52
C ARG A 62 9.99 2.21 -0.58
N ILE A 63 10.81 1.72 0.37
CA ILE A 63 11.24 0.31 0.43
C ILE A 63 11.06 -0.31 1.82
N HIS A 64 10.71 0.49 2.83
CA HIS A 64 10.86 0.09 4.23
C HIS A 64 9.53 -0.13 4.97
N LEU A 65 8.38 0.32 4.44
CA LEU A 65 7.11 0.18 5.17
C LEU A 65 6.79 -1.27 5.53
N GLU A 66 7.16 -2.19 4.64
CA GLU A 66 6.99 -3.64 4.78
C GLU A 66 8.35 -4.35 4.80
N ALA A 67 9.39 -3.72 5.36
CA ALA A 67 10.73 -4.30 5.40
C ALA A 67 10.71 -5.74 5.97
N GLY A 68 11.36 -6.66 5.28
CA GLY A 68 11.40 -8.09 5.65
C GLY A 68 10.24 -8.94 5.12
N ILE A 69 9.35 -8.37 4.29
CA ILE A 69 8.25 -9.09 3.62
C ILE A 69 8.67 -9.33 2.16
N GLU A 70 9.00 -10.59 1.84
CA GLU A 70 9.61 -10.95 0.56
C GLU A 70 8.61 -11.56 -0.46
N ASP A 71 7.56 -12.23 0.00
CA ASP A 71 6.70 -13.06 -0.87
C ASP A 71 5.46 -12.35 -1.42
N GLY A 72 5.16 -11.11 -0.97
CA GLY A 72 3.95 -10.38 -1.35
C GLY A 72 2.63 -11.12 -1.06
N GLY A 73 2.68 -12.24 -0.34
CA GLY A 73 1.61 -13.22 -0.23
C GLY A 73 1.35 -13.56 1.25
N PRO A 74 1.66 -14.78 1.73
CA PRO A 74 1.40 -15.18 3.12
C PRO A 74 2.03 -14.26 4.18
N SER A 75 3.26 -13.78 3.97
CA SER A 75 3.94 -12.90 4.92
C SER A 75 3.27 -11.52 4.98
N LEU A 76 2.93 -10.95 3.82
CA LEU A 76 2.18 -9.69 3.73
C LEU A 76 0.81 -9.82 4.40
N LEU A 77 0.09 -10.90 4.12
CA LEU A 77 -1.22 -11.17 4.74
C LEU A 77 -1.14 -11.24 6.26
N SER A 78 -0.10 -11.89 6.79
CA SER A 78 0.12 -12.01 8.23
C SER A 78 0.43 -10.66 8.86
N TRP A 79 1.24 -9.84 8.19
CA TRP A 79 1.55 -8.47 8.62
C TRP A 79 0.31 -7.57 8.61
N LEU A 80 -0.51 -7.60 7.55
CA LEU A 80 -1.76 -6.83 7.47
C LEU A 80 -2.72 -7.19 8.61
N ARG A 81 -2.85 -8.49 8.94
CA ARG A 81 -3.67 -8.95 10.08
C ARG A 81 -3.12 -8.46 11.42
N SER A 82 -1.81 -8.52 11.58
CA SER A 82 -1.13 -8.02 12.78
C SER A 82 -1.34 -6.52 12.96
N LEU A 83 -1.30 -5.73 11.88
CA LEU A 83 -1.63 -4.30 11.96
C LEU A 83 -3.10 -4.08 12.29
N GLY A 84 -4.00 -4.90 11.73
CA GLY A 84 -5.45 -4.83 11.97
C GLY A 84 -5.77 -4.87 13.46
N SER A 85 -5.18 -5.81 14.21
CA SER A 85 -5.42 -5.92 15.65
C SER A 85 -4.96 -4.72 16.49
N HIS A 86 -4.16 -3.81 15.93
CA HIS A 86 -3.67 -2.61 16.61
C HIS A 86 -4.34 -1.33 16.09
N LEU A 87 -4.63 -1.27 14.79
CA LEU A 87 -5.12 -0.07 14.10
C LEU A 87 -6.61 -0.11 13.76
N GLY A 88 -7.23 -1.29 13.86
CA GLY A 88 -8.60 -1.52 13.39
C GLY A 88 -8.67 -1.48 11.87
N ASP A 89 -9.54 -0.61 11.34
CA ASP A 89 -9.79 -0.48 9.92
C ASP A 89 -8.67 0.33 9.26
N PHE A 90 -8.12 -0.15 8.15
CA PHE A 90 -7.15 0.61 7.36
C PHE A 90 -7.05 0.10 5.92
N GLN A 91 -6.39 0.89 5.10
CA GLN A 91 -6.11 0.58 3.71
C GLN A 91 -4.60 0.56 3.49
N TYR A 92 -4.13 -0.39 2.67
CA TYR A 92 -2.73 -0.51 2.28
C TYR A 92 -2.64 -0.46 0.76
N PHE A 93 -1.59 0.18 0.24
CA PHE A 93 -1.33 0.25 -1.19
C PHE A 93 0.16 0.23 -1.48
N ARG A 94 0.54 -0.22 -2.67
CA ARG A 94 1.91 -0.14 -3.19
C ARG A 94 1.93 0.05 -4.68
N THR A 95 2.85 0.90 -5.12
CA THR A 95 3.24 1.02 -6.52
C THR A 95 4.75 0.94 -6.64
N ASP A 96 5.25 0.13 -7.57
CA ASP A 96 6.62 0.22 -8.05
C ASP A 96 6.64 -0.11 -9.55
N ARG A 97 6.89 0.89 -10.40
CA ARG A 97 6.97 0.69 -11.85
C ARG A 97 8.27 0.07 -12.36
N ILE A 98 9.31 -0.04 -11.52
CA ILE A 98 10.56 -0.71 -11.94
C ILE A 98 10.42 -2.21 -11.71
N GLY A 99 9.91 -2.59 -10.53
CA GLY A 99 9.53 -3.97 -10.24
C GLY A 99 8.19 -4.39 -10.85
N GLU A 100 7.44 -3.44 -11.43
CA GLU A 100 6.06 -3.63 -11.92
C GLU A 100 5.20 -4.36 -10.87
N PHE A 101 5.32 -3.90 -9.62
CA PHE A 101 4.68 -4.46 -8.43
C PHE A 101 3.55 -3.55 -7.98
N HIS A 102 2.34 -4.11 -7.92
CA HIS A 102 1.12 -3.37 -7.64
C HIS A 102 0.29 -4.11 -6.60
N ALA A 103 0.02 -3.43 -5.49
CA ALA A 103 -0.73 -4.03 -4.40
C ALA A 103 -1.76 -3.07 -3.83
N TRP A 104 -2.85 -3.63 -3.34
CA TRP A 104 -3.79 -2.96 -2.47
C TRP A 104 -4.46 -3.95 -1.53
N ALA A 105 -4.77 -3.51 -0.31
CA ALA A 105 -5.50 -4.29 0.66
C ALA A 105 -6.38 -3.39 1.53
N ARG A 106 -7.50 -3.96 1.99
CA ARG A 106 -8.45 -3.33 2.90
C ARG A 106 -8.64 -4.24 4.09
N VAL A 107 -8.45 -3.68 5.27
CA VAL A 107 -8.64 -4.35 6.55
C VAL A 107 -9.82 -3.70 7.24
N GLU A 108 -10.77 -4.52 7.69
CA GLU A 108 -11.96 -4.08 8.42
C GLU A 108 -12.24 -5.07 9.55
N ALA A 109 -12.53 -4.55 10.74
CA ALA A 109 -12.84 -5.36 11.93
C ALA A 109 -11.85 -6.53 12.14
N ASP A 110 -10.54 -6.21 12.13
CA ASP A 110 -9.41 -7.13 12.28
C ASP A 110 -9.29 -8.21 11.18
N ARG A 111 -9.95 -8.03 10.04
CA ARG A 111 -9.93 -8.98 8.92
C ARG A 111 -9.50 -8.30 7.64
N VAL A 112 -8.62 -8.96 6.91
CA VAL A 112 -8.30 -8.58 5.53
C VAL A 112 -9.49 -8.97 4.65
N VAL A 113 -10.35 -8.00 4.33
CA VAL A 113 -11.58 -8.20 3.55
C VAL A 113 -11.32 -8.19 2.04
N ARG A 114 -10.27 -7.49 1.61
CA ARG A 114 -9.79 -7.47 0.23
C ARG A 114 -8.27 -7.38 0.26
N ALA A 115 -7.59 -8.18 -0.55
CA ALA A 115 -6.17 -7.97 -0.86
C ALA A 115 -5.87 -8.47 -2.26
N TYR A 116 -5.05 -7.70 -2.97
CA TYR A 116 -4.58 -8.05 -4.29
C TYR A 116 -3.12 -7.64 -4.43
N VAL A 117 -2.29 -8.54 -4.94
CA VAL A 117 -0.89 -8.26 -5.28
C VAL A 117 -0.64 -8.83 -6.65
N TYR A 118 -0.13 -8.00 -7.54
CA TYR A 118 0.43 -8.40 -8.83
C TYR A 118 1.92 -8.11 -8.84
N ASP A 119 2.70 -9.16 -9.09
CA ASP A 119 4.14 -9.09 -9.31
C ASP A 119 4.41 -9.45 -10.77
N SER A 120 4.56 -8.42 -11.60
CA SER A 120 4.84 -8.62 -13.02
C SER A 120 6.20 -9.24 -13.28
N SER A 121 7.16 -9.14 -12.34
CA SER A 121 8.50 -9.72 -12.52
C SER A 121 8.45 -11.25 -12.43
N ALA A 122 7.58 -11.77 -11.56
CA ALA A 122 7.25 -13.18 -11.47
C ALA A 122 6.17 -13.60 -12.50
N GLY A 123 5.43 -12.64 -13.05
CA GLY A 123 4.25 -12.91 -13.89
C GLY A 123 3.12 -13.57 -13.09
N ASP A 124 2.97 -13.20 -11.82
CA ASP A 124 2.11 -13.90 -10.86
C ASP A 124 1.27 -12.94 -10.03
N VAL A 125 0.22 -13.48 -9.42
CA VAL A 125 -0.69 -12.80 -8.48
C VAL A 125 -0.60 -13.52 -7.14
N PRO A 126 0.45 -13.25 -6.34
CA PRO A 126 0.74 -14.01 -5.11
C PRO A 126 -0.33 -13.85 -4.02
N LEU A 127 -1.18 -12.83 -4.12
CA LEU A 127 -2.28 -12.62 -3.21
C LEU A 127 -3.53 -12.15 -3.95
N ARG A 128 -4.63 -12.89 -3.76
CA ARG A 128 -5.98 -12.50 -4.20
C ARG A 128 -7.02 -12.99 -3.19
N ILE A 129 -7.47 -12.09 -2.33
CA ILE A 129 -8.42 -12.36 -1.24
C ILE A 129 -9.62 -11.44 -1.40
N GLY A 130 -10.82 -11.97 -1.13
CA GLY A 130 -12.07 -11.22 -1.19
C GLY A 130 -12.56 -10.98 -2.61
N GLU A 131 -13.81 -10.57 -2.73
CA GLU A 131 -14.43 -10.24 -4.00
C GLU A 131 -13.89 -8.91 -4.56
N PRO A 132 -13.69 -8.78 -5.89
CA PRO A 132 -13.40 -7.50 -6.50
C PRO A 132 -14.49 -6.47 -6.18
N THR A 133 -14.05 -5.28 -5.77
CA THR A 133 -14.88 -4.09 -5.52
C THR A 133 -15.42 -3.50 -6.82
N ASP A 134 -16.37 -2.57 -6.73
CA ASP A 134 -16.99 -1.94 -7.91
C ASP A 134 -15.98 -1.15 -8.76
N ILE A 135 -15.01 -0.48 -8.12
CA ILE A 135 -13.91 0.20 -8.83
C ILE A 135 -13.04 -0.79 -9.59
N GLU A 136 -12.68 -1.92 -8.99
CA GLU A 136 -11.89 -2.97 -9.63
C GLU A 136 -12.61 -3.54 -10.85
N ARG A 137 -13.92 -3.82 -10.72
CA ARG A 137 -14.77 -4.29 -11.83
C ARG A 137 -14.87 -3.26 -12.95
N ARG A 138 -15.06 -1.99 -12.60
CA ARG A 138 -15.14 -0.87 -13.56
C ARG A 138 -13.83 -0.66 -14.32
N LEU A 139 -12.69 -0.84 -13.64
CA LEU A 139 -11.36 -0.73 -14.23
C LEU A 139 -10.90 -2.00 -14.96
N GLY A 140 -11.54 -3.14 -14.72
CA GLY A 140 -11.15 -4.43 -15.30
C GLY A 140 -9.89 -5.04 -14.66
N VAL A 141 -9.52 -4.63 -13.43
CA VAL A 141 -8.28 -5.06 -12.76
C VAL A 141 -8.57 -5.66 -11.38
N GLY A 142 -7.64 -6.46 -10.84
CA GLY A 142 -7.85 -7.15 -9.55
C GLY A 142 -8.77 -8.36 -9.63
N ILE A 143 -9.34 -8.62 -10.81
CA ILE A 143 -10.34 -9.66 -11.01
C ILE A 143 -9.68 -11.01 -11.22
N ARG A 144 -8.65 -11.05 -12.08
CA ARG A 144 -7.92 -12.28 -12.43
C ARG A 144 -6.81 -12.56 -11.42
N GLY A 145 -6.37 -13.82 -11.36
CA GLY A 145 -5.24 -14.25 -10.54
C GLY A 145 -4.48 -15.35 -11.27
N ALA A 146 -3.80 -16.22 -10.52
CA ALA A 146 -3.40 -17.51 -11.04
C ALA A 146 -4.65 -18.36 -11.37
N GLU A 147 -4.73 -18.86 -12.60
CA GLU A 147 -5.85 -19.62 -13.13
C GLU A 147 -5.40 -21.06 -13.47
N GLU A 148 -6.30 -22.03 -13.34
CA GLU A 148 -6.00 -23.42 -13.70
C GLU A 148 -5.75 -23.54 -15.21
N GLY A 149 -4.69 -24.25 -15.61
CA GLY A 149 -4.38 -24.48 -17.02
C GLY A 149 -3.59 -23.37 -17.71
N MET A 150 -3.15 -22.32 -16.99
CA MET A 150 -2.29 -21.25 -17.54
C MET A 150 -1.06 -21.77 -18.31
N ALA A 151 -0.48 -22.89 -17.88
CA ALA A 151 0.66 -23.51 -18.55
C ALA A 151 0.37 -23.99 -19.98
N SER A 152 -0.90 -24.10 -20.37
CA SER A 152 -1.36 -24.52 -21.70
C SER A 152 -2.08 -23.41 -22.47
N TRP A 153 -2.04 -22.18 -21.97
CA TRP A 153 -2.66 -21.03 -22.63
C TRP A 153 -1.99 -20.71 -23.96
N SER A 154 -2.82 -20.33 -24.92
CA SER A 154 -2.42 -19.68 -26.16
C SER A 154 -1.92 -18.26 -25.93
N GLU A 155 -1.26 -17.68 -26.94
CA GLU A 155 -0.82 -16.28 -26.89
C GLU A 155 -1.98 -15.31 -26.62
N SER A 156 -3.15 -15.54 -27.24
CA SER A 156 -4.33 -14.70 -27.04
C SER A 156 -4.87 -14.75 -25.61
N GLU A 157 -4.80 -15.91 -24.95
CA GLU A 157 -5.23 -16.05 -23.55
C GLU A 157 -4.27 -15.33 -22.60
N TRP A 158 -2.96 -15.38 -22.90
CA TRP A 158 -1.96 -14.58 -22.19
C TRP A 158 -2.18 -13.08 -22.40
N ASP A 159 -2.42 -12.64 -23.64
CA ASP A 159 -2.70 -11.23 -23.95
C ASP A 159 -3.93 -10.71 -23.18
N ASP A 160 -5.02 -11.49 -23.14
CA ASP A 160 -6.23 -11.17 -22.40
C ASP A 160 -5.98 -11.10 -20.88
N TRP A 161 -5.10 -11.95 -20.35
CA TRP A 161 -4.74 -11.92 -18.94
C TRP A 161 -3.87 -10.72 -18.59
N TYR A 162 -2.85 -10.42 -19.39
CA TYR A 162 -2.00 -9.23 -19.21
C TYR A 162 -2.78 -7.93 -19.35
N ALA A 163 -3.78 -7.88 -20.25
CA ALA A 163 -4.67 -6.74 -20.39
C ALA A 163 -5.49 -6.45 -19.12
N ALA A 164 -5.72 -7.45 -18.28
CA ALA A 164 -6.43 -7.32 -17.00
C ALA A 164 -5.50 -7.00 -15.82
N MET A 165 -4.18 -6.94 -16.03
CA MET A 165 -3.23 -6.64 -14.95
C MET A 165 -3.19 -5.14 -14.62
N PRO A 166 -3.06 -4.78 -13.33
CA PRO A 166 -3.04 -3.39 -12.92
C PRO A 166 -1.75 -2.68 -13.34
N TYR A 167 -1.80 -1.35 -13.31
CA TYR A 167 -0.65 -0.46 -13.39
C TYR A 167 -0.73 0.54 -12.22
N GLU A 168 0.31 1.32 -11.99
CA GLU A 168 0.37 2.29 -10.88
C GLU A 168 -0.84 3.26 -10.84
N ARG A 169 -1.37 3.68 -12.00
CA ARG A 169 -2.57 4.53 -12.08
C ARG A 169 -3.84 3.86 -11.55
N HIS A 170 -3.95 2.54 -11.68
CA HIS A 170 -5.11 1.79 -11.21
C HIS A 170 -5.10 1.72 -9.68
N VAL A 171 -3.92 1.51 -9.08
CA VAL A 171 -3.76 1.55 -7.61
C VAL A 171 -4.18 2.91 -7.06
N MET A 172 -3.77 4.01 -7.70
CA MET A 172 -4.19 5.36 -7.30
C MET A 172 -5.70 5.58 -7.43
N ALA A 173 -6.32 5.07 -8.50
CA ALA A 173 -7.77 5.17 -8.69
C ALA A 173 -8.55 4.37 -7.62
N ILE A 174 -8.04 3.21 -7.23
CA ILE A 174 -8.62 2.39 -6.15
C ILE A 174 -8.46 3.12 -4.80
N ALA A 175 -7.28 3.66 -4.50
CA ALA A 175 -7.05 4.42 -3.27
C ALA A 175 -8.00 5.63 -3.14
N LYS A 176 -8.20 6.35 -4.25
CA LYS A 176 -9.18 7.44 -4.32
C LYS A 176 -10.61 6.97 -4.02
N ASP A 177 -11.05 5.90 -4.68
CA ASP A 177 -12.41 5.37 -4.52
C ASP A 177 -12.65 4.86 -3.09
N TRP A 178 -11.62 4.29 -2.47
CA TRP A 178 -11.69 3.77 -1.10
C TRP A 178 -11.58 4.83 -0.01
N GLY A 179 -11.01 6.00 -0.30
CA GLY A 179 -10.98 7.11 0.67
C GLY A 179 -10.05 8.24 0.31
N ILE A 180 -8.74 7.97 0.26
CA ILE A 180 -7.71 9.01 0.06
C ILE A 180 -6.64 8.54 -0.92
N CYS A 181 -6.29 9.44 -1.84
CA CYS A 181 -5.23 9.22 -2.81
C CYS A 181 -4.10 10.21 -2.54
N PRO A 182 -2.87 9.74 -2.21
CA PRO A 182 -1.82 10.65 -1.76
C PRO A 182 -1.44 11.78 -2.74
N PRO A 183 -1.45 11.58 -4.08
CA PRO A 183 -1.27 12.66 -5.05
C PRO A 183 -2.31 13.79 -5.03
N GLU A 184 -3.47 13.59 -4.39
CA GLU A 184 -4.54 14.60 -4.30
C GLU A 184 -4.43 15.46 -3.02
N ILE A 185 -3.50 15.11 -2.13
CA ILE A 185 -3.26 15.85 -0.89
C ILE A 185 -2.48 17.13 -1.20
N PRO A 186 -2.90 18.30 -0.68
CA PRO A 186 -2.13 19.53 -0.84
C PRO A 186 -0.67 19.33 -0.40
N GLU A 187 0.28 19.89 -1.14
CA GLU A 187 1.72 19.67 -0.96
C GLU A 187 2.27 20.09 0.43
N ALA A 188 1.46 20.79 1.23
CA ALA A 188 1.64 21.04 2.65
C ALA A 188 0.25 21.02 3.32
N PRO A 189 -0.26 19.86 3.73
CA PRO A 189 -1.57 19.80 4.34
C PRO A 189 -1.55 20.56 5.68
N PRO A 190 -2.65 21.21 6.07
CA PRO A 190 -2.73 21.95 7.33
C PRO A 190 -2.71 20.95 8.50
N GLY A 191 -1.52 20.55 8.93
CA GLY A 191 -1.31 19.54 9.95
C GLY A 191 -0.02 19.80 10.72
N GLY A 192 0.01 19.27 11.95
CA GLY A 192 1.21 19.30 12.80
C GLY A 192 2.34 18.43 12.24
N ASN A 193 3.44 18.38 12.96
CA ASN A 193 4.56 17.52 12.57
C ASN A 193 4.16 16.04 12.60
N GLY A 194 4.68 15.25 11.66
CA GLY A 194 4.57 13.79 11.66
C GLY A 194 5.72 13.12 12.42
N ILE A 195 5.74 11.79 12.39
CA ILE A 195 6.76 10.94 13.01
C ILE A 195 7.50 10.18 11.92
N TYR A 196 8.80 10.43 11.80
CA TYR A 196 9.70 9.60 11.01
C TYR A 196 10.36 8.56 11.91
N GLY A 197 10.58 7.35 11.38
CA GLY A 197 11.35 6.31 12.07
C GLY A 197 11.80 5.19 11.14
N LEU A 198 12.60 4.27 11.68
CA LEU A 198 13.01 3.06 10.99
C LEU A 198 12.12 1.89 11.43
N PRO A 199 11.65 1.04 10.51
CA PRO A 199 10.91 -0.18 10.86
C PRO A 199 11.85 -1.23 11.47
N PRO A 200 11.31 -2.27 12.13
CA PRO A 200 12.11 -3.38 12.62
C PRO A 200 13.03 -3.97 11.54
N GLY A 201 14.28 -4.28 11.91
CA GLY A 201 15.26 -4.91 11.02
C GLY A 201 16.02 -3.96 10.09
N VAL A 202 15.85 -2.64 10.24
CA VAL A 202 16.54 -1.61 9.44
C VAL A 202 17.44 -0.76 10.34
N GLU A 203 18.77 -0.81 10.14
CA GLU A 203 19.79 -0.13 10.99
C GLU A 203 20.24 1.26 10.52
#